data_AF-A0A1G2KR29-F1
#
_entry.id   AF-A0A1G2KR29-F1
#
_cell.length_a   1.000
_cell.length_b   1.000
_cell.length_c   1.000
_cell.angle_alpha   90.00
_cell.angle_beta   90.00
_cell.angle_gamma   90.00
#
_symmetry.space_group_name_H-M   'P 1'
#
loop_
_entity.id
_entity.type
_entity.pdbx_description
1 polymer ?
#
loop_
_entity_poly.entity_id
_entity_poly.type
_entity_poly.pdbx_seq_one_letter_code
_entity_poly.pdbx_strand_id
1 'polypeptide(L)'
;MMRFRVVPTLLIASVMLGGCVGEPPSAQKKAVERSYTRDNYVPRNDVEGKNYNKRQQRADDPTAIIWCTTAFPIPSSPIFTVPVVGKLTSGNKRPYPTSQHVANVNYYSPELPGNDAMYGSSGEYRYGFTPADVYVDYYGMPTFCTDEPTVWQRESTVIVMERDPALLEAHKRAREALAKNDPAVADKILSDAIGKLRK
;
A
#
# COMPACT_ATOMS: atom_id res chain seq x y z
N MET A 1 -1.43 3.75 -77.59
CA MET A 1 -1.31 2.56 -76.72
C MET A 1 -0.18 2.80 -75.72
N MET A 2 -0.48 2.68 -74.42
CA MET A 2 0.41 2.56 -73.23
C MET A 2 1.52 3.62 -73.05
N ARG A 3 1.92 4.11 -71.87
CA ARG A 3 1.55 4.02 -70.45
C ARG A 3 2.64 4.87 -69.76
N PHE A 4 2.34 5.91 -68.98
CA PHE A 4 3.25 6.42 -67.92
C PHE A 4 2.37 7.11 -66.86
N ARG A 5 1.93 6.35 -65.85
CA ARG A 5 2.52 6.23 -64.50
C ARG A 5 2.49 7.54 -63.71
N VAL A 6 1.40 7.69 -62.96
CA VAL A 6 1.23 8.59 -61.82
C VAL A 6 2.20 8.14 -60.71
N VAL A 7 3.04 9.07 -60.24
CA VAL A 7 3.78 8.94 -58.98
C VAL A 7 3.33 10.12 -58.11
N PRO A 8 2.52 9.91 -57.06
CA PRO A 8 2.32 10.91 -56.04
C PRO A 8 3.47 10.83 -55.04
N THR A 9 4.26 11.90 -55.00
CA THR A 9 5.34 12.15 -54.04
C THR A 9 4.75 12.20 -52.63
N LEU A 10 4.95 11.15 -51.84
CA LEU A 10 4.64 11.14 -50.41
C LEU A 10 5.76 11.89 -49.69
N LEU A 11 5.48 13.14 -49.31
CA LEU A 11 6.36 14.00 -48.53
C LEU A 11 6.26 13.57 -47.05
N ILE A 12 7.02 12.53 -46.67
CA ILE A 12 7.20 12.17 -45.27
C ILE A 12 8.24 13.14 -44.71
N ALA A 13 7.77 14.18 -44.02
CA ALA A 13 8.59 15.00 -43.14
C ALA A 13 9.00 14.14 -41.94
N SER A 14 10.10 13.40 -42.08
CA SER A 14 10.80 12.78 -40.96
C SER A 14 11.39 13.90 -40.09
N VAL A 15 10.61 14.34 -39.11
CA VAL A 15 11.07 15.18 -38.01
C VAL A 15 12.24 14.44 -37.36
N MET A 16 13.43 14.99 -37.58
CA MET A 16 14.63 14.59 -36.87
C MET A 16 14.43 14.87 -35.38
N LEU A 17 13.95 13.85 -34.65
CA LEU A 17 14.26 13.70 -33.22
C LEU A 17 15.73 13.29 -33.12
N GLY A 18 16.61 14.23 -33.48
CA GLY A 18 17.99 14.25 -33.02
C GLY A 18 17.97 14.57 -31.53
N GLY A 19 17.51 13.62 -30.72
CA GLY A 19 17.73 13.64 -29.29
C GLY A 19 19.24 13.65 -29.10
N CYS A 20 19.76 14.74 -28.53
CA CYS A 20 21.09 14.74 -27.96
C CYS A 20 21.13 13.62 -26.92
N VAL A 21 21.68 12.46 -27.31
CA VAL A 21 22.14 11.44 -26.36
C VAL A 21 23.44 12.00 -25.78
N GLY A 22 23.32 13.03 -24.95
CA GLY A 22 24.40 13.42 -24.06
C GLY A 22 24.68 12.22 -23.15
N GLU A 23 25.95 11.89 -22.97
CA GLU A 23 26.32 10.83 -22.03
C GLU A 23 25.61 11.06 -20.69
N PRO A 24 25.09 10.00 -20.04
CA PRO A 24 24.56 10.13 -18.69
C PRO A 24 25.62 10.83 -17.84
N PRO A 25 25.27 11.85 -17.02
CA PRO A 25 26.20 12.48 -16.11
C PRO A 25 27.01 11.41 -15.39
N SER A 26 28.29 11.66 -15.11
CA SER A 26 29.20 10.67 -14.51
C SER A 26 28.64 9.98 -13.25
N ALA A 27 27.75 10.67 -12.51
CA ALA A 27 26.99 10.12 -11.39
C ALA A 27 26.01 9.01 -11.77
N GLN A 28 25.36 9.10 -12.93
CA GLN A 28 24.40 8.13 -13.44
C GLN A 28 25.11 6.89 -14.01
N LYS A 29 26.23 7.06 -14.74
CA LYS A 29 27.13 5.94 -15.10
C LYS A 29 27.65 5.21 -13.85
N LYS A 30 28.11 5.95 -12.83
CA LYS A 30 28.55 5.38 -11.54
C LYS A 30 27.41 4.70 -10.77
N ALA A 31 26.17 5.22 -10.84
CA ALA A 31 25.01 4.60 -10.19
C ALA A 31 24.64 3.27 -10.86
N VAL A 32 24.74 3.20 -12.19
CA VAL A 32 24.52 1.99 -12.98
C VAL A 32 25.62 0.96 -12.70
N GLU A 33 26.91 1.34 -12.70
CA GLU A 33 28.01 0.45 -12.31
C GLU A 33 27.89 -0.06 -10.86
N ARG A 34 27.49 0.81 -9.92
CA ARG A 34 27.18 0.41 -8.54
C ARG A 34 25.98 -0.51 -8.43
N SER A 35 25.02 -0.45 -9.35
CA SER A 35 23.88 -1.37 -9.37
C SER A 35 24.29 -2.78 -9.77
N TYR A 36 25.25 -2.92 -10.70
CA TYR A 36 25.77 -4.22 -11.13
C TYR A 36 26.76 -4.86 -10.15
N THR A 37 27.31 -4.07 -9.22
CA THR A 37 28.32 -4.51 -8.23
C THR A 37 27.81 -4.53 -6.80
N ARG A 38 26.54 -4.18 -6.57
CA ARG A 38 25.93 -4.23 -5.23
C ARG A 38 25.57 -5.66 -4.89
N ASP A 39 26.03 -6.13 -3.73
CA ASP A 39 25.44 -7.31 -3.10
C ASP A 39 23.93 -7.09 -2.92
N ASN A 40 23.17 -8.15 -3.16
CA ASN A 40 21.74 -8.14 -2.88
C ASN A 40 21.54 -7.81 -1.40
N TYR A 41 20.65 -6.87 -1.11
CA TYR A 41 20.26 -6.60 0.26
C TYR A 41 19.58 -7.86 0.81
N VAL A 42 20.21 -8.52 1.77
CA VAL A 42 19.62 -9.61 2.54
C VAL A 42 18.98 -9.01 3.78
N PRO A 43 17.63 -9.00 3.90
CA PRO A 43 16.96 -8.54 5.09
C PRO A 43 17.45 -9.33 6.31
N ARG A 44 17.94 -8.64 7.34
CA ARG A 44 18.45 -9.27 8.57
C ARG A 44 17.38 -9.50 9.63
N ASN A 45 16.18 -8.97 9.44
CA ASN A 45 15.07 -9.05 10.38
C ASN A 45 13.81 -9.51 9.65
N ASP A 46 13.13 -10.50 10.22
CA ASP A 46 11.87 -11.02 9.72
C ASP A 46 10.68 -10.15 10.16
N VAL A 47 10.70 -8.88 9.74
CA VAL A 47 9.64 -7.91 10.08
C VAL A 47 8.32 -8.33 9.45
N GLU A 48 8.36 -8.85 8.22
CA GLU A 48 7.18 -9.34 7.52
C GLU A 48 6.55 -10.53 8.23
N GLY A 49 7.34 -11.56 8.58
CA GLY A 49 6.85 -12.71 9.33
C GLY A 49 6.31 -12.33 10.71
N LYS A 50 6.95 -11.38 11.41
CA LYS A 50 6.44 -10.84 12.68
C LYS A 50 5.10 -10.11 12.52
N ASN A 51 4.96 -9.25 11.51
CA ASN A 51 3.72 -8.53 11.24
C ASN A 51 2.61 -9.49 10.81
N TYR A 52 2.96 -10.46 9.98
CA TYR A 52 2.08 -11.55 9.57
C TYR A 52 1.55 -12.32 10.79
N ASN A 53 2.43 -12.77 11.70
CA ASN A 53 2.04 -13.49 12.92
C ASN A 53 1.17 -12.65 13.86
N LYS A 54 1.51 -11.35 14.05
CA LYS A 54 0.69 -10.44 14.85
C LYS A 54 -0.72 -10.28 14.29
N ARG A 55 -0.86 -10.19 12.96
CA ARG A 55 -2.16 -10.13 12.30
C ARG A 55 -2.97 -11.40 12.55
N GLN A 56 -2.35 -12.58 12.46
CA GLN A 56 -3.03 -13.84 12.73
C GLN A 56 -3.50 -13.94 14.19
N GLN A 57 -2.65 -13.59 15.16
CA GLN A 57 -3.02 -13.57 16.58
C GLN A 57 -4.21 -12.65 16.87
N ARG A 58 -4.26 -11.48 16.23
CA ARG A 58 -5.42 -10.57 16.33
C ARG A 58 -6.68 -11.16 15.70
N ALA A 59 -6.55 -11.86 14.58
CA ALA A 59 -7.67 -12.49 13.89
C ALA A 59 -8.24 -13.70 14.66
N ASP A 60 -7.44 -14.33 15.51
CA ASP A 60 -7.83 -15.46 16.37
C ASP A 60 -8.48 -15.01 17.68
N ASP A 61 -8.43 -13.73 18.04
CA ASP A 61 -9.04 -13.19 19.26
C ASP A 61 -10.52 -12.85 19.01
N PRO A 62 -11.49 -13.64 19.54
CA PRO A 62 -12.90 -13.38 19.34
C PRO A 62 -13.42 -12.19 20.16
N THR A 63 -12.61 -11.66 21.08
CA THR A 63 -12.95 -10.51 21.92
C THR A 63 -12.38 -9.20 21.39
N ALA A 64 -11.55 -9.26 20.34
CA ALA A 64 -11.01 -8.07 19.71
C ALA A 64 -12.15 -7.21 19.12
N ILE A 65 -12.01 -5.89 19.24
CA ILE A 65 -12.90 -4.93 18.57
C ILE A 65 -12.08 -4.19 17.53
N ILE A 66 -12.58 -4.19 16.30
CA ILE A 66 -12.04 -3.40 15.20
C ILE A 66 -13.02 -2.27 14.89
N TRP A 67 -12.51 -1.04 14.86
CA TRP A 67 -13.25 0.15 14.52
C TRP A 67 -13.10 0.42 13.02
N CYS A 68 -14.15 0.12 12.27
CA CYS A 68 -14.18 0.32 10.82
C CYS A 68 -14.90 1.60 10.47
N THR A 69 -14.18 2.52 9.85
CA THR A 69 -14.66 3.83 9.43
C THR A 69 -14.80 3.87 7.93
N THR A 70 -15.95 4.36 7.46
CA THR A 70 -16.24 4.51 6.04
C THR A 70 -17.11 5.74 5.77
N ALA A 71 -17.23 6.10 4.50
CA ALA A 71 -18.12 7.14 4.02
C ALA A 71 -18.81 6.65 2.75
N PHE A 72 -20.06 7.04 2.55
CA PHE A 72 -20.73 6.80 1.29
C PHE A 72 -19.99 7.55 0.17
N PRO A 73 -19.93 7.00 -1.06
CA PRO A 73 -19.27 7.63 -2.22
C PRO A 73 -20.08 8.81 -2.78
N ILE A 74 -20.67 9.61 -1.91
CA ILE A 74 -21.47 10.79 -2.20
C ILE A 74 -20.74 11.98 -1.56
N PRO A 75 -20.45 13.06 -2.30
CA PRO A 75 -19.91 14.28 -1.72
C PRO A 75 -20.72 14.74 -0.52
N SER A 76 -20.05 15.19 0.55
CA SER A 76 -20.67 15.61 1.81
C SER A 76 -21.37 14.51 2.64
N SER A 77 -21.25 13.23 2.27
CA SER A 77 -21.69 12.16 3.17
C SER A 77 -20.90 12.22 4.48
N PRO A 78 -21.58 12.05 5.63
CA PRO A 78 -20.88 11.94 6.90
C PRO A 78 -20.03 10.66 6.91
N ILE A 79 -18.83 10.78 7.45
CA ILE A 79 -18.03 9.63 7.82
C ILE A 79 -18.72 8.98 9.03
N PHE A 80 -18.81 7.67 9.04
CA PHE A 80 -19.34 6.92 10.17
C PHE A 80 -18.41 5.76 10.53
N THR A 81 -18.38 5.42 11.81
CA THR A 81 -17.54 4.36 12.36
C THR A 81 -18.42 3.30 13.00
N VAL A 82 -18.15 2.05 12.68
CA VAL A 82 -18.86 0.90 13.23
C VAL A 82 -17.85 -0.01 13.94
N PRO A 83 -18.07 -0.33 15.22
CA PRO A 83 -17.29 -1.36 15.89
C PRO A 83 -17.69 -2.73 15.37
N VAL A 84 -16.70 -3.56 15.04
CA VAL A 84 -16.84 -4.93 14.56
C VAL A 84 -16.11 -5.85 15.51
N VAL A 85 -16.75 -6.92 15.97
CA VAL A 85 -16.13 -7.94 16.82
C VAL A 85 -15.27 -8.89 15.98
N GLY A 86 -14.11 -9.27 16.51
CA GLY A 86 -13.16 -10.17 15.89
C GLY A 86 -12.52 -9.53 14.66
N LYS A 87 -12.85 -10.05 13.47
CA LYS A 87 -12.27 -9.63 12.19
C LYS A 87 -13.34 -9.42 11.12
N LEU A 88 -13.03 -8.60 10.12
CA LEU A 88 -13.79 -8.60 8.87
C LEU A 88 -13.54 -9.90 8.12
N THR A 89 -14.62 -10.48 7.61
CA THR A 89 -14.60 -11.65 6.74
C THR A 89 -14.81 -11.20 5.30
N SER A 90 -13.98 -11.69 4.39
CA SER A 90 -14.22 -11.47 2.96
C SER A 90 -15.25 -12.46 2.46
N GLY A 91 -16.25 -12.05 1.67
CA GLY A 91 -17.29 -12.98 1.22
C GLY A 91 -16.85 -14.00 0.18
N ASN A 92 -15.63 -13.90 -0.35
CA ASN A 92 -15.02 -14.97 -1.15
C ASN A 92 -14.42 -16.10 -0.29
N LYS A 93 -14.33 -15.92 1.03
CA LYS A 93 -13.84 -16.95 1.95
C LYS A 93 -14.87 -18.06 2.10
N ARG A 94 -14.40 -19.31 2.05
CA ARG A 94 -15.27 -20.50 2.10
C ARG A 94 -14.52 -21.70 2.73
N PRO A 95 -15.25 -22.63 3.38
CA PRO A 95 -14.65 -23.80 4.02
C PRO A 95 -14.22 -24.89 3.02
N TYR A 96 -14.62 -24.80 1.76
CA TYR A 96 -14.35 -25.81 0.72
C TYR A 96 -13.71 -25.17 -0.52
N PRO A 97 -12.83 -25.88 -1.24
CA PRO A 97 -12.25 -25.37 -2.48
C PRO A 97 -13.28 -25.21 -3.58
N THR A 98 -13.05 -24.33 -4.56
CA THR A 98 -13.94 -24.18 -5.73
C THR A 98 -13.89 -25.36 -6.69
N SER A 99 -12.79 -26.12 -6.70
CA SER A 99 -12.63 -27.27 -7.57
C SER A 99 -11.85 -28.37 -6.87
N GLN A 100 -12.22 -29.61 -7.18
CA GLN A 100 -11.44 -30.80 -6.88
C GLN A 100 -11.12 -31.49 -8.20
N HIS A 101 -9.84 -31.74 -8.46
CA HIS A 101 -9.37 -32.48 -9.60
C HIS A 101 -9.04 -33.92 -9.19
N VAL A 102 -9.32 -34.86 -10.08
CA VAL A 102 -8.95 -36.26 -9.91
C VAL A 102 -7.61 -36.48 -10.60
N ALA A 103 -6.59 -36.84 -9.82
CA ALA A 103 -5.33 -37.33 -10.34
C ALA A 103 -5.05 -38.71 -9.73
N ASN A 104 -5.10 -39.76 -10.54
CA ASN A 104 -4.77 -41.15 -10.16
C ASN A 104 -5.40 -41.57 -8.82
N VAL A 105 -6.73 -41.61 -8.75
CA VAL A 105 -7.53 -42.06 -7.58
C VAL A 105 -7.48 -41.11 -6.36
N ASN A 106 -6.62 -40.08 -6.38
CA ASN A 106 -6.58 -39.06 -5.34
C ASN A 106 -7.30 -37.78 -5.79
N TYR A 107 -8.19 -37.28 -4.95
CA TYR A 107 -8.77 -35.94 -5.11
C TYR A 107 -7.76 -34.91 -4.62
N TYR A 108 -7.36 -33.97 -5.47
CA TYR A 108 -6.55 -32.83 -5.07
C TYR A 108 -7.24 -31.52 -5.43
N SER A 109 -7.12 -30.51 -4.56
CA SER A 109 -7.55 -29.15 -4.89
C SER A 109 -6.32 -28.34 -5.30
N PRO A 110 -6.34 -27.65 -6.46
CA PRO A 110 -5.28 -26.71 -6.83
C PRO A 110 -5.35 -25.44 -5.98
N GLU A 111 -6.51 -25.15 -5.41
CA GLU A 111 -6.68 -24.12 -4.42
C GLU A 111 -6.21 -24.63 -3.06
N LEU A 112 -5.27 -23.93 -2.44
CA LEU A 112 -4.83 -24.22 -1.08
C LEU A 112 -5.62 -23.36 -0.09
N PRO A 113 -5.98 -23.90 1.08
CA PRO A 113 -6.58 -23.09 2.12
C PRO A 113 -5.57 -22.03 2.58
N GLY A 114 -6.08 -20.86 2.94
CA GLY A 114 -5.30 -19.85 3.64
C GLY A 114 -4.96 -20.29 5.06
N ASN A 115 -4.22 -19.44 5.76
CA ASN A 115 -3.75 -19.73 7.12
C ASN A 115 -4.88 -19.73 8.16
N ASP A 116 -6.06 -19.22 7.80
CA ASP A 116 -7.31 -19.34 8.54
C ASP A 116 -8.07 -20.66 8.23
N ALA A 117 -7.41 -21.62 7.58
CA ALA A 117 -7.98 -22.87 7.06
C ALA A 117 -9.13 -22.68 6.06
N MET A 118 -9.34 -21.45 5.56
CA MET A 118 -10.41 -21.12 4.61
C MET A 118 -9.85 -20.90 3.21
N TYR A 119 -10.57 -21.39 2.21
CA TYR A 119 -10.29 -21.17 0.79
C TYR A 119 -10.79 -19.79 0.35
N GLY A 120 -10.29 -19.30 -0.78
CA GLY A 120 -10.63 -18.00 -1.34
C GLY A 120 -9.76 -16.83 -0.86
N SER A 121 -9.81 -15.75 -1.63
CA SER A 121 -9.03 -14.53 -1.36
C SER A 121 -9.68 -13.66 -0.29
N SER A 122 -8.84 -13.01 0.51
CA SER A 122 -9.26 -11.92 1.39
C SER A 122 -9.33 -10.62 0.57
N GLY A 123 -10.44 -10.43 -0.15
CA GLY A 123 -10.66 -9.31 -1.10
C GLY A 123 -11.61 -8.22 -0.61
N GLU A 124 -12.10 -7.43 -1.58
CA GLU A 124 -12.81 -6.15 -1.41
C GLU A 124 -14.20 -6.26 -0.77
N TYR A 125 -14.95 -7.34 -1.06
CA TYR A 125 -16.22 -7.61 -0.39
C TYR A 125 -15.96 -8.09 1.02
N ARG A 126 -16.20 -7.23 2.01
CA ARG A 126 -15.90 -7.47 3.43
C ARG A 126 -17.13 -7.20 4.29
N TYR A 127 -17.43 -8.13 5.18
CA TYR A 127 -18.52 -8.00 6.14
C TYR A 127 -18.06 -8.38 7.56
N GLY A 128 -18.85 -8.02 8.56
CA GLY A 128 -18.62 -8.35 9.96
C GLY A 128 -19.87 -8.14 10.81
N PHE A 129 -19.70 -8.28 12.12
CA PHE A 129 -20.80 -8.17 13.09
C PHE A 129 -20.43 -7.17 14.18
N THR A 130 -21.38 -6.31 14.54
CA THR A 130 -21.21 -5.42 15.69
C THR A 130 -21.24 -6.23 17.00
N PRO A 131 -20.82 -5.64 18.15
CA PRO A 131 -20.99 -6.28 19.45
C PRO A 131 -22.43 -6.67 19.81
N ALA A 132 -23.43 -6.07 19.15
CA ALA A 132 -24.84 -6.39 19.30
C ALA A 132 -25.34 -7.44 18.27
N ASP A 133 -24.43 -8.14 17.58
CA ASP A 133 -24.72 -9.15 16.56
C ASP A 133 -25.46 -8.63 15.32
N VAL A 134 -25.38 -7.33 15.07
CA VAL A 134 -25.89 -6.73 13.83
C VAL A 134 -24.90 -6.93 12.70
N TYR A 135 -25.35 -7.50 11.58
CA TYR A 135 -24.57 -7.67 10.35
C TYR A 135 -24.24 -6.33 9.69
N VAL A 136 -22.99 -6.17 9.25
CA VAL A 136 -22.49 -4.96 8.59
C VAL A 136 -21.68 -5.34 7.36
N ASP A 137 -21.97 -4.70 6.24
CA ASP A 137 -21.33 -4.93 4.95
C ASP A 137 -20.66 -3.64 4.46
N TYR A 138 -19.45 -3.78 3.94
CA TYR A 138 -18.62 -2.70 3.40
C TYR A 138 -18.45 -2.77 1.88
N TYR A 139 -19.29 -3.52 1.18
CA TYR A 139 -19.22 -3.65 -0.28
C TYR A 139 -19.23 -2.31 -1.00
N GLY A 140 -18.26 -2.11 -1.88
CA GLY A 140 -18.16 -0.89 -2.69
C GLY A 140 -17.82 0.37 -1.87
N MET A 141 -17.45 0.24 -0.60
CA MET A 141 -17.13 1.38 0.27
C MET A 141 -15.65 1.43 0.66
N PRO A 142 -14.97 2.59 0.49
CA PRO A 142 -13.63 2.76 1.02
C PRO A 142 -13.69 2.70 2.54
N THR A 143 -12.97 1.74 3.13
CA THR A 143 -13.08 1.45 4.56
C THR A 143 -11.69 1.36 5.17
N PHE A 144 -11.47 2.16 6.22
CA PHE A 144 -10.30 2.12 7.07
C PHE A 144 -10.67 1.46 8.39
N CYS A 145 -9.90 0.45 8.82
CA CYS A 145 -10.15 -0.26 10.07
C CYS A 145 -8.91 -0.22 10.97
N THR A 146 -9.13 -0.04 12.26
CA THR A 146 -8.09 0.04 13.30
C THR A 146 -8.58 -0.65 14.57
N ASP A 147 -7.66 -1.09 15.42
CA ASP A 147 -7.94 -1.66 16.74
C ASP A 147 -8.25 -0.61 17.82
N GLU A 148 -8.10 0.68 17.50
CA GLU A 148 -8.40 1.79 18.41
C GLU A 148 -9.42 2.77 17.79
N PRO A 149 -10.33 3.35 18.59
CA PRO A 149 -11.26 4.34 18.07
C PRO A 149 -10.50 5.59 17.62
N THR A 150 -10.68 5.99 16.37
CA THR A 150 -10.03 7.16 15.77
C THR A 150 -11.04 8.27 15.49
N VAL A 151 -10.66 9.52 15.77
CA VAL A 151 -11.47 10.70 15.45
C VAL A 151 -11.07 11.23 14.09
N TRP A 152 -12.04 11.39 13.20
CA TRP A 152 -11.83 11.86 11.83
C TRP A 152 -12.16 13.34 11.72
N GLN A 153 -11.16 14.17 11.40
CA GLN A 153 -11.37 15.58 11.05
C GLN A 153 -11.31 15.74 9.53
N ARG A 154 -12.37 16.30 8.95
CA ARG A 154 -12.44 16.61 7.52
C ARG A 154 -11.87 18.02 7.29
N GLU A 155 -10.54 18.16 7.27
CA GLU A 155 -9.91 19.42 6.88
C GLU A 155 -9.81 19.55 5.35
N SER A 156 -10.12 20.73 4.82
CA SER A 156 -10.04 21.03 3.38
C SER A 156 -8.60 20.86 2.88
N THR A 157 -8.36 19.83 2.07
CA THR A 157 -7.01 19.48 1.61
C THR A 157 -6.69 20.24 0.32
N VAL A 158 -6.07 21.41 0.42
CA VAL A 158 -5.22 21.92 -0.66
C VAL A 158 -3.80 21.43 -0.35
N ILE A 159 -3.33 20.42 -1.08
CA ILE A 159 -1.96 19.93 -0.94
C ILE A 159 -1.04 20.91 -1.68
N VAL A 160 -0.47 21.87 -0.96
CA VAL A 160 0.68 22.63 -1.43
C VAL A 160 1.94 21.84 -1.06
N MET A 161 2.54 21.19 -2.04
CA MET A 161 3.81 20.47 -1.88
C MET A 161 4.97 21.46 -1.84
N GLU A 162 5.13 22.19 -0.75
CA GLU A 162 6.30 23.02 -0.48
C GLU A 162 7.21 22.35 0.54
N ARG A 163 8.52 22.31 0.23
CA ARG A 163 9.53 21.76 1.15
C ARG A 163 9.80 22.79 2.23
N ASP A 164 9.31 22.53 3.43
CA ASP A 164 9.64 23.33 4.60
C ASP A 164 11.16 23.23 4.91
N PRO A 165 11.92 24.33 4.81
CA PRO A 165 13.37 24.32 5.04
C PRO A 165 13.76 23.93 6.48
N ALA A 166 12.92 24.22 7.47
CA ALA A 166 13.17 23.92 8.86
C ALA A 166 13.00 22.42 9.16
N LEU A 167 12.00 21.77 8.56
CA LEU A 167 11.85 20.31 8.62
C LEU A 167 13.00 19.58 7.93
N LEU A 168 13.45 20.10 6.78
CA LEU A 168 14.59 19.52 6.07
C LEU A 168 15.86 19.56 6.92
N GLU A 169 16.08 20.67 7.63
CA GLU A 169 17.24 20.82 8.50
C GLU A 169 17.14 19.98 9.79
N ALA A 170 15.95 19.91 10.39
CA ALA A 170 15.69 19.01 11.53
C ALA A 170 15.90 17.54 11.14
N HIS A 171 15.49 17.15 9.93
CA HIS A 171 15.72 15.81 9.40
C HIS A 171 17.21 15.46 9.29
N LYS A 172 18.05 16.39 8.79
CA LYS A 172 19.51 16.16 8.72
C LYS A 172 20.12 15.99 10.11
N ARG A 173 19.76 16.85 11.06
CA ARG A 173 20.27 16.81 12.44
C ARG A 173 19.82 15.57 13.19
N ALA A 174 18.58 15.13 13.00
CA ALA A 174 18.08 13.88 13.57
C ALA A 174 18.81 12.67 12.99
N ARG A 175 19.16 12.69 11.69
CA ARG A 175 19.97 11.63 11.07
C ARG A 175 21.40 11.58 11.60
N GLU A 176 22.00 12.72 11.90
CA GLU A 176 23.32 12.77 12.55
C GLU A 176 23.28 12.22 13.98
N ALA A 177 22.19 12.46 14.72
CA ALA A 177 21.98 11.90 16.06
C ALA A 177 21.79 10.37 16.01
N LEU A 178 20.98 9.88 15.06
CA LEU A 178 20.82 8.44 14.84
C LEU A 178 22.12 7.76 14.41
N ALA A 179 22.94 8.42 13.59
CA ALA A 179 24.26 7.91 13.19
C ALA A 179 25.22 7.77 14.39
N LYS A 180 24.97 8.49 15.48
CA LYS A 180 25.71 8.41 16.75
C LYS A 180 25.03 7.46 17.76
N ASN A 181 24.03 6.69 17.33
CA ASN A 181 23.23 5.78 18.16
C ASN A 181 22.50 6.50 19.32
N ASP A 182 22.07 7.74 19.09
CA ASP A 182 21.34 8.55 20.07
C ASP A 182 19.88 8.82 19.59
N PRO A 183 18.98 7.84 19.76
CA PRO A 183 17.60 7.94 19.30
C PRO A 183 16.77 8.94 20.11
N ALA A 184 17.11 9.18 21.38
CA ALA A 184 16.39 10.14 22.22
C ALA A 184 16.64 11.59 21.76
N VAL A 185 17.87 11.91 21.35
CA VAL A 185 18.19 13.21 20.76
C VAL A 185 17.55 13.37 19.39
N ALA A 186 17.52 12.32 18.56
CA ALA A 186 16.85 12.34 17.27
C ALA A 186 15.34 12.61 17.40
N ASP A 187 14.68 11.92 18.33
CA ASP A 187 13.25 12.09 18.62
C ASP A 187 12.93 13.51 19.11
N LYS A 188 13.75 14.05 20.01
CA LYS A 188 13.62 15.44 20.48
C LYS A 188 13.77 16.46 19.35
N ILE A 189 14.76 16.30 18.46
CA ILE A 189 14.99 17.21 17.32
C ILE A 189 13.77 17.26 16.40
N LEU A 190 13.18 16.10 16.10
CA LEU A 190 12.01 16.00 15.23
C LEU A 190 10.75 16.53 15.92
N SER A 191 10.55 16.16 17.20
CA SER A 191 9.40 16.62 17.99
C SER A 191 9.41 18.15 18.19
N ASP A 192 10.56 18.75 18.48
CA ASP A 192 10.72 20.19 18.60
C ASP A 192 10.46 20.92 17.27
N ALA A 193 10.91 20.34 16.15
CA ALA A 193 10.67 20.90 14.82
C ALA A 193 9.19 20.87 14.43
N ILE A 194 8.51 19.75 14.70
CA ILE A 194 7.06 19.59 14.48
C ILE A 194 6.27 20.52 15.41
N GLY A 195 6.67 20.66 16.68
CA GLY A 195 6.02 21.53 17.64
C GLY A 195 6.07 23.02 17.25
N LYS A 196 7.12 23.45 16.54
CA LYS A 196 7.25 24.83 16.03
C LYS A 196 6.37 25.13 14.82
N LEU A 197 5.96 24.11 14.05
CA LEU A 197 5.03 24.27 12.92
C LEU A 197 3.57 24.36 13.35
N ARG A 198 3.26 23.99 14.59
CA ARG A 198 1.91 24.02 15.17
C ARG A 198 1.58 25.34 15.87
N LYS A 199 2.49 26.32 15.83
CA LYS A 199 2.27 27.70 16.31
C LYS A 199 2.10 28.63 15.12
#